data_AF-A0A272EMU8-F1
#
_entry.id   AF-A0A272EMU8-F1
#
_cell.length_a   1.000
_cell.length_b   1.000
_cell.length_c   1.000
_cell.angle_alpha   90.00
_cell.angle_beta   90.00
_cell.angle_gamma   90.00
#
_symmetry.space_group_name_H-M   'P 1'
#
loop_
_entity.id
_entity.type
_entity.pdbx_description
1 polymer ?
#
loop_
_entity_poly.entity_id
_entity_poly.type
_entity_poly.pdbx_seq_one_letter_code
_entity_poly.pdbx_strand_id
1 'polypeptide(L)'
;MPWNITHLWRGVALLGLLLASMAHGAENARLQLQLDARLDSLIAEQSAPYELPSAASGIPLVHTPEQVVAAPLHVGLSTLWLLSSALLLLHILREWTRVLRLRMHQHPHDEPLTHALWPTISLLIPADGCSAEQTRRLDALANLGSDYPQERIHYVPMFDPADIQVALAVERLIQRTGDRVHPLPMMAGPNTTLASALHAAVNTSIGTALVILDRDIPLPTDWLRRSVTPLLDPGVGCVLTRAIARQPQGGLLERLSVMNDQADTLLATDVDALNLLMCGKARIRALRREAIKALEHPELQRAPDGAGLVLDITRLGWQSALLADIQHYRPLDTPDQIRSPRLNPALALKSMRMAALLLRPGLAPGARRQGGAAFFSSALPLIWLLCLASGIGLYFSGAPLPAGLAVLLCAATSFDPHGQPRPAFRIATAARMAGVREEIRLLPLVSLSFIDRLIESLRLLLRREPRPRAPHAEAVAVVEKGRS
;
A
#
# COMPACT_ATOMS: atom_id res chain seq x y z
N MET A 1 -19.47 21.87 15.86
CA MET A 1 -19.95 21.31 17.15
C MET A 1 -18.76 21.12 18.07
N PRO A 2 -18.73 21.75 19.26
CA PRO A 2 -17.66 21.54 20.22
C PRO A 2 -17.82 20.16 20.85
N TRP A 3 -16.72 19.41 20.99
CA TRP A 3 -16.76 18.06 21.54
C TRP A 3 -16.84 18.10 23.07
N ASN A 4 -17.76 17.31 23.60
CA ASN A 4 -18.00 17.15 25.03
C ASN A 4 -16.94 16.22 25.63
N ILE A 5 -16.16 16.73 26.58
CA ILE A 5 -15.05 16.05 27.30
C ILE A 5 -15.49 14.71 27.93
N THR A 6 -16.79 14.53 28.12
CA THR A 6 -17.42 13.31 28.64
C THR A 6 -17.13 12.03 27.85
N HIS A 7 -16.84 12.11 26.54
CA HIS A 7 -16.49 10.92 25.75
C HIS A 7 -15.08 10.40 26.03
N LEU A 8 -14.14 11.28 26.42
CA LEU A 8 -12.78 10.89 26.78
C LEU A 8 -12.78 10.14 28.12
N TRP A 9 -13.57 10.64 29.09
CA TRP A 9 -13.73 10.03 30.41
C TRP A 9 -14.42 8.66 30.36
N ARG A 10 -15.34 8.44 29.42
CA ARG A 10 -15.94 7.11 29.19
C ARG A 10 -14.93 6.08 28.68
N GLY A 11 -13.96 6.50 27.87
CA GLY A 11 -12.86 5.64 27.43
C GLY A 11 -11.92 5.24 28.57
N VAL A 12 -11.59 6.20 29.44
CA VAL A 12 -10.76 5.95 30.64
C VAL A 12 -11.50 5.05 31.64
N ALA A 13 -12.80 5.24 31.83
CA ALA A 13 -13.62 4.40 32.69
C ALA A 13 -13.73 2.94 32.19
N LEU A 14 -13.86 2.74 30.88
CA LEU A 14 -13.84 1.40 30.26
C LEU A 14 -12.48 0.70 30.41
N LEU A 15 -11.38 1.45 30.30
CA LEU A 15 -10.03 0.93 30.55
C LEU A 15 -9.86 0.56 32.04
N GLY A 16 -10.38 1.37 32.95
CA GLY A 16 -10.41 1.08 34.39
C GLY A 16 -11.22 -0.16 34.75
N LEU A 17 -12.38 -0.36 34.11
CA LEU A 17 -13.21 -1.57 34.27
C LEU A 17 -12.51 -2.83 33.73
N LEU A 18 -11.78 -2.73 32.62
CA LEU A 18 -10.96 -3.82 32.09
C LEU A 18 -9.81 -4.18 33.03
N LEU A 19 -9.14 -3.19 33.61
CA LEU A 19 -8.08 -3.40 34.60
C LEU A 19 -8.63 -3.98 35.91
N ALA A 20 -9.80 -3.53 36.35
CA ALA A 20 -10.49 -4.08 37.52
C ALA A 20 -10.93 -5.54 37.31
N SER A 21 -11.40 -5.88 36.11
CA SER A 21 -11.72 -7.26 35.73
C SER A 21 -10.49 -8.17 35.73
N MET A 22 -9.32 -7.66 35.31
CA MET A 22 -8.05 -8.39 35.41
C MET A 22 -7.58 -8.55 36.86
N ALA A 23 -7.81 -7.55 37.72
CA ALA A 23 -7.53 -7.64 39.16
C ALA A 23 -8.43 -8.69 39.86
N HIS A 24 -9.71 -8.77 39.49
CA HIS A 24 -10.63 -9.81 39.99
C HIS A 24 -10.24 -11.22 39.52
N GLY A 25 -9.67 -11.35 38.31
CA GLY A 25 -9.07 -12.61 37.85
C GLY A 25 -7.88 -13.07 38.71
N ALA A 26 -7.05 -12.13 39.18
CA ALA A 26 -5.94 -12.43 40.09
C ALA A 26 -6.41 -12.80 41.51
N GLU A 27 -7.56 -12.26 41.95
CA GLU A 27 -8.21 -12.58 43.21
C GLU A 27 -8.81 -14.00 43.20
N ASN A 28 -9.44 -14.40 42.08
CA ASN A 28 -9.88 -15.77 41.86
C ASN A 28 -8.72 -16.77 41.83
N ALA A 29 -7.58 -16.41 41.22
CA ALA A 29 -6.38 -17.26 41.23
C ALA A 29 -5.81 -17.45 42.65
N ARG A 30 -5.87 -16.41 43.51
CA ARG A 30 -5.50 -16.53 44.93
C ARG A 30 -6.48 -17.41 45.70
N LEU A 31 -7.78 -17.31 45.44
CA LEU A 31 -8.78 -18.18 46.08
C LEU A 31 -8.61 -19.64 45.67
N GLN A 32 -8.25 -19.92 44.40
CA GLN A 32 -7.93 -21.27 43.95
C GLN A 32 -6.68 -21.84 44.63
N LEU A 33 -5.60 -21.06 44.75
CA LEU A 33 -4.41 -21.46 45.51
C LEU A 33 -4.70 -21.72 47.00
N GLN A 34 -5.60 -20.94 47.60
CA GLN A 34 -6.04 -21.18 48.98
C GLN A 34 -6.92 -22.43 49.09
N LEU A 35 -7.76 -22.69 48.10
CA LEU A 35 -8.61 -23.88 48.06
C LEU A 35 -7.76 -25.15 47.91
N ASP A 36 -6.78 -25.14 47.01
CA ASP A 36 -5.86 -26.25 46.78
C ASP A 36 -5.01 -26.53 48.03
N ALA A 37 -4.46 -25.50 48.66
CA ALA A 37 -3.72 -25.64 49.92
C ALA A 37 -4.59 -26.20 51.06
N ARG A 38 -5.89 -25.86 51.07
CA ARG A 38 -6.84 -26.40 52.05
C ARG A 38 -7.21 -27.85 51.74
N LEU A 39 -7.36 -28.19 50.45
CA LEU A 39 -7.59 -29.56 50.00
C LEU A 39 -6.41 -30.46 50.38
N ASP A 40 -5.17 -30.00 50.15
CA ASP A 40 -3.95 -30.71 50.52
C ASP A 40 -3.85 -30.92 52.04
N SER A 41 -4.25 -29.92 52.83
CA SER A 41 -4.29 -30.06 54.30
C SER A 41 -5.34 -31.07 54.78
N LEU A 42 -6.49 -31.16 54.09
CA LEU A 42 -7.55 -32.13 54.39
C LEU A 42 -7.16 -33.55 53.96
N ILE A 43 -6.43 -33.69 52.84
CA ILE A 43 -5.85 -34.96 52.38
C ILE A 43 -4.76 -35.44 53.36
N ALA A 44 -3.96 -34.51 53.90
CA ALA A 44 -2.96 -34.81 54.93
C ALA A 44 -3.59 -35.20 56.29
N GLU A 45 -4.74 -34.65 56.65
CA GLU A 45 -5.48 -35.04 57.88
C GLU A 45 -6.21 -36.38 57.75
N GLN A 46 -6.64 -36.79 56.54
CA GLN A 46 -7.31 -38.08 56.31
C GLN A 46 -6.37 -39.27 56.08
N SER A 47 -5.06 -39.03 55.92
CA SER A 47 -4.07 -40.08 55.75
C SER A 47 -3.44 -40.49 57.09
N ALA A 48 -4.20 -41.21 57.90
CA ALA A 48 -3.62 -42.02 58.98
C ALA A 48 -2.62 -43.03 58.39
N PRO A 49 -1.48 -43.31 59.05
CA PRO A 49 -0.37 -44.03 58.45
C PRO A 49 -0.73 -45.51 58.28
N TYR A 50 -0.93 -45.94 57.04
CA TYR A 50 -0.78 -47.35 56.67
C TYR A 50 0.72 -47.56 56.41
N GLU A 51 1.42 -48.14 57.39
CA GLU A 51 2.82 -48.55 57.26
C GLU A 51 2.94 -49.62 56.17
N LEU A 52 3.32 -49.20 54.96
CA LEU A 52 3.87 -50.10 53.95
C LEU A 52 5.38 -50.26 54.22
N PRO A 53 5.91 -51.48 54.12
CA PRO A 53 7.30 -51.76 54.44
C PRO A 53 8.23 -51.00 53.50
N SER A 54 9.20 -50.34 54.13
CA SER A 54 10.38 -49.68 53.55
C SER A 54 11.01 -50.52 52.43
N ALA A 55 10.63 -50.24 51.19
CA ALA A 55 11.41 -50.59 50.01
C ALA A 55 12.30 -49.39 49.66
N ALA A 56 13.51 -49.43 50.20
CA ALA A 56 14.61 -48.60 49.75
C ALA A 56 14.86 -48.85 48.25
N SER A 57 14.60 -47.84 47.43
CA SER A 57 15.35 -47.62 46.19
C SER A 57 15.10 -46.19 45.74
N GLY A 58 16.14 -45.37 45.80
CA GLY A 58 16.15 -44.06 45.14
C GLY A 58 15.92 -44.26 43.65
N ILE A 59 14.69 -44.03 43.22
CA ILE A 59 14.39 -43.82 41.82
C ILE A 59 14.76 -42.35 41.59
N PRO A 60 15.84 -42.04 40.84
CA PRO A 60 16.08 -40.65 40.47
C PRO A 60 14.82 -40.14 39.79
N LEU A 61 14.40 -38.91 40.10
CA LEU A 61 13.41 -38.17 39.31
C LEU A 61 13.93 -38.15 37.86
N VAL A 62 13.55 -39.17 37.09
CA VAL A 62 13.72 -39.21 35.66
C VAL A 62 12.81 -38.11 35.18
N HIS A 63 13.38 -36.92 34.96
CA HIS A 63 12.74 -35.92 34.11
C HIS A 63 12.35 -36.67 32.85
N THR A 64 11.05 -36.89 32.67
CA THR A 64 10.57 -37.53 31.46
C THR A 64 11.07 -36.68 30.29
N PRO A 65 11.61 -37.29 29.23
CA PRO A 65 12.15 -36.54 28.10
C PRO A 65 11.13 -35.55 27.49
N GLU A 66 9.83 -35.74 27.75
CA GLU A 66 8.76 -34.78 27.44
C GLU A 66 8.92 -33.42 28.13
N GLN A 67 9.38 -33.35 29.39
CA GLN A 67 9.54 -32.08 30.11
C GLN A 67 10.74 -31.26 29.62
N VAL A 68 11.81 -31.92 29.15
CA VAL A 68 13.03 -31.26 28.67
C VAL A 68 12.81 -30.57 27.32
N VAL A 69 11.94 -31.12 26.46
CA VAL A 69 11.61 -30.52 25.15
C VAL A 69 10.51 -29.45 25.27
N ALA A 70 9.61 -29.55 26.25
CA ALA A 70 8.51 -28.60 26.43
C ALA A 70 8.99 -27.18 26.82
N ALA A 71 10.03 -27.08 27.65
CA ALA A 71 10.55 -25.80 28.13
C ALA A 71 11.12 -24.88 27.01
N PRO A 72 12.05 -25.32 26.14
CA PRO A 72 12.59 -24.47 25.07
C PRO A 72 11.53 -24.10 24.03
N LEU A 73 10.60 -25.00 23.72
CA LEU A 73 9.48 -24.71 22.81
C LEU A 73 8.57 -23.61 23.37
N HIS A 74 8.20 -23.70 24.65
CA HIS A 74 7.36 -22.69 25.30
C HIS A 74 8.05 -21.32 25.32
N VAL A 75 9.35 -21.26 25.61
CA VAL A 75 10.14 -20.02 25.54
C VAL A 75 10.20 -19.47 24.11
N GLY A 76 10.41 -20.33 23.11
CA GLY A 76 10.39 -19.95 21.70
C GLY A 76 9.04 -19.37 21.25
N LEU A 77 7.93 -20.00 21.62
CA LEU A 77 6.58 -19.51 21.32
C LEU A 77 6.28 -18.19 22.03
N SER A 78 6.68 -18.08 23.30
CA SER A 78 6.48 -16.87 24.11
C SER A 78 7.25 -15.68 23.54
N THR A 79 8.50 -15.87 23.14
CA THR A 79 9.34 -14.82 22.54
C THR A 79 8.80 -14.38 21.18
N LEU A 80 8.40 -15.33 20.33
CA LEU A 80 7.77 -15.04 19.03
C LEU A 80 6.45 -14.28 19.19
N TRP A 81 5.61 -14.72 20.14
CA TRP A 81 4.34 -14.06 20.46
C TRP A 81 4.56 -12.62 20.93
N LEU A 82 5.51 -12.40 21.85
CA LEU A 82 5.77 -11.09 22.41
C LEU A 82 6.30 -10.12 21.34
N LEU A 83 7.23 -10.59 20.49
CA LEU A 83 7.77 -9.80 19.39
C LEU A 83 6.69 -9.43 18.37
N SER A 84 5.90 -10.41 17.92
CA SER A 84 4.85 -10.18 16.91
C SER A 84 3.72 -9.30 17.45
N SER A 85 3.32 -9.51 18.71
CA SER A 85 2.33 -8.67 19.39
C SER A 85 2.81 -7.23 19.54
N ALA A 86 4.08 -7.01 19.90
CA ALA A 86 4.66 -5.67 20.00
C ALA A 86 4.65 -4.94 18.65
N LEU A 87 4.97 -5.63 17.56
CA LEU A 87 4.93 -5.06 16.20
C LEU A 87 3.49 -4.72 15.78
N LEU A 88 2.50 -5.57 16.08
CA LEU A 88 1.08 -5.27 15.83
C LEU A 88 0.59 -4.08 16.65
N LEU A 89 0.98 -3.99 17.93
CA LEU A 89 0.62 -2.86 18.78
C LEU A 89 1.23 -1.55 18.27
N LEU A 90 2.50 -1.58 17.86
CA LEU A 90 3.16 -0.43 17.26
C LEU A 90 2.47 -0.01 15.95
N HIS A 91 2.03 -0.98 15.14
CA HIS A 91 1.23 -0.71 13.94
C HIS A 91 -0.10 -0.04 14.28
N ILE A 92 -0.86 -0.57 15.24
CA ILE A 92 -2.12 0.03 15.72
C ILE A 92 -1.87 1.47 16.19
N LEU A 93 -0.84 1.68 17.02
CA LEU A 93 -0.47 3.00 17.52
C LEU A 93 -0.11 3.96 16.38
N ARG A 94 0.69 3.50 15.42
CA ARG A 94 1.03 4.27 14.21
C ARG A 94 -0.23 4.72 13.48
N GLU A 95 -1.17 3.82 13.23
CA GLU A 95 -2.44 4.17 12.57
C GLU A 95 -3.28 5.15 13.41
N TRP A 96 -3.25 5.01 14.73
CA TRP A 96 -3.93 5.93 15.64
C TRP A 96 -3.33 7.34 15.56
N THR A 97 -1.99 7.45 15.54
CA THR A 97 -1.31 8.74 15.39
C THR A 97 -1.63 9.41 14.06
N ARG A 98 -1.85 8.66 12.96
CA ARG A 98 -2.26 9.23 11.67
C ARG A 98 -3.64 9.85 11.75
N VAL A 99 -4.60 9.10 12.29
CA VAL A 99 -5.95 9.59 12.51
C VAL A 99 -5.95 10.85 13.38
N LEU A 100 -5.14 10.86 14.45
CA LEU A 100 -5.02 12.02 15.32
C LEU A 100 -4.36 13.20 14.60
N ARG A 101 -3.26 12.98 13.86
CA ARG A 101 -2.58 14.03 13.09
C ARG A 101 -3.52 14.67 12.09
N LEU A 102 -4.31 13.90 11.35
CA LEU A 102 -5.26 14.41 10.37
C LEU A 102 -6.41 15.19 11.00
N ARG A 103 -6.79 14.85 12.23
CA ARG A 103 -7.75 15.65 13.00
C ARG A 103 -7.15 16.94 13.52
N MET A 104 -5.88 16.92 13.92
CA MET A 104 -5.20 18.09 14.49
C MET A 104 -4.65 19.05 13.44
N HIS A 105 -4.21 18.51 12.29
CA HIS A 105 -3.65 19.26 11.18
C HIS A 105 -4.60 19.13 10.01
N GLN A 106 -5.29 20.23 9.68
CA GLN A 106 -5.85 20.39 8.35
C GLN A 106 -4.64 20.36 7.39
N HIS A 107 -4.69 19.50 6.36
CA HIS A 107 -3.59 19.36 5.43
C HIS A 107 -3.11 20.74 4.98
N PRO A 108 -1.79 21.02 4.98
CA PRO A 108 -1.29 22.15 4.23
C PRO A 108 -1.84 21.99 2.82
N HIS A 109 -2.58 22.97 2.34
CA HIS A 109 -2.85 23.03 0.91
C HIS A 109 -1.48 23.01 0.24
N ASP A 110 -1.28 22.10 -0.72
CA ASP A 110 -0.13 22.14 -1.63
C ASP A 110 -0.30 23.42 -2.46
N GLU A 111 -0.04 24.58 -1.87
CA GLU A 111 -0.13 25.85 -2.57
C GLU A 111 0.94 25.84 -3.66
N PRO A 112 0.53 25.96 -4.94
CA PRO A 112 1.49 25.96 -6.02
C PRO A 112 2.42 27.16 -5.80
N LEU A 113 3.72 26.89 -5.76
CA LEU A 113 4.72 27.95 -5.73
C LEU A 113 4.43 28.95 -6.86
N THR A 114 4.28 30.23 -6.52
CA THR A 114 3.97 31.26 -7.51
C THR A 114 5.19 31.55 -8.40
N HIS A 115 6.38 31.48 -7.80
CA HIS A 115 7.66 31.76 -8.45
C HIS A 115 8.67 30.64 -8.15
N ALA A 116 9.16 29.98 -9.20
CA ALA A 116 10.23 28.99 -9.14
C ALA A 116 10.94 28.94 -10.51
N LEU A 117 12.17 28.42 -10.52
CA LEU A 117 12.85 28.04 -11.76
C LEU A 117 12.24 26.74 -12.27
N TRP A 118 11.17 26.85 -13.04
CA TRP A 118 10.42 25.71 -13.55
C TRP A 118 11.27 24.84 -14.48
N PRO A 119 11.38 23.52 -14.25
CA PRO A 119 12.12 22.64 -15.15
C PRO A 119 11.46 22.54 -16.53
N THR A 120 12.20 22.09 -17.54
CA THR A 120 11.57 21.71 -18.81
C THR A 120 10.83 20.39 -18.61
N ILE A 121 9.57 20.31 -19.04
CA ILE A 121 8.74 19.13 -18.87
C ILE A 121 8.48 18.44 -20.20
N SER A 122 8.43 17.12 -20.16
CA SER A 122 7.86 16.31 -21.23
C SER A 122 6.55 15.69 -20.75
N LEU A 123 5.44 16.18 -21.29
CA LEU A 123 4.09 15.71 -21.03
C LEU A 123 3.82 14.45 -21.86
N LEU A 124 3.91 13.31 -21.20
CA LEU A 124 3.65 11.98 -21.75
C LEU A 124 2.14 11.77 -21.83
N ILE A 125 1.64 11.48 -23.03
CA ILE A 125 0.21 11.24 -23.27
C ILE A 125 0.10 9.78 -23.71
N PRO A 126 -0.30 8.86 -22.80
CA PRO A 126 -0.43 7.46 -23.12
C PRO A 126 -1.51 7.21 -24.18
N ALA A 127 -1.39 6.07 -24.86
CA ALA A 127 -2.39 5.56 -25.81
C ALA A 127 -3.41 4.69 -25.05
N ASP A 128 -4.26 5.32 -24.25
CA ASP A 128 -5.34 4.69 -23.48
C ASP A 128 -6.72 5.13 -23.98
N GLY A 129 -7.71 4.28 -23.73
CA GLY A 129 -9.10 4.51 -24.14
C GLY A 129 -9.35 4.19 -25.62
N CYS A 130 -10.52 4.61 -26.09
CA CYS A 130 -10.87 4.46 -27.51
C CYS A 130 -10.30 5.62 -28.37
N SER A 131 -10.16 5.39 -29.67
CA SER A 131 -9.64 6.37 -30.65
C SER A 131 -10.30 7.74 -30.55
N ALA A 132 -11.61 7.77 -30.29
CA ALA A 132 -12.38 9.00 -30.15
C ALA A 132 -12.03 9.78 -28.86
N GLU A 133 -11.81 9.10 -27.74
CA GLU A 133 -11.41 9.72 -26.48
C GLU A 133 -9.97 10.25 -26.59
N GLN A 134 -9.07 9.47 -27.15
CA GLN A 134 -7.69 9.89 -27.38
C GLN A 134 -7.60 11.09 -28.32
N THR A 135 -8.36 11.08 -29.43
CA THR A 135 -8.45 12.21 -30.36
C THR A 135 -8.96 13.48 -29.67
N ARG A 136 -10.04 13.38 -28.88
CA ARG A 136 -10.56 14.53 -28.11
C ARG A 136 -9.53 15.06 -27.12
N ARG A 137 -8.78 14.17 -26.46
CA ARG A 137 -7.74 14.56 -25.50
C ARG A 137 -6.61 15.32 -26.21
N LEU A 138 -6.13 14.83 -27.36
CA LEU A 138 -5.12 15.49 -28.18
C LEU A 138 -5.60 16.85 -28.70
N ASP A 139 -6.85 16.93 -29.15
CA ASP A 139 -7.44 18.19 -29.62
C ASP A 139 -7.57 19.23 -28.51
N ALA A 140 -7.93 18.80 -27.29
CA ALA A 140 -8.06 19.68 -26.14
C ALA A 140 -6.70 20.16 -25.59
N LEU A 141 -5.63 19.38 -25.76
CA LEU A 141 -4.28 19.75 -25.32
C LEU A 141 -3.74 21.00 -26.00
N ALA A 142 -4.11 21.24 -27.27
CA ALA A 142 -3.67 22.42 -28.00
C ALA A 142 -4.12 23.73 -27.34
N ASN A 143 -5.20 23.70 -26.56
CA ASN A 143 -5.79 24.85 -25.87
C ASN A 143 -5.67 24.73 -24.35
N LEU A 144 -4.67 23.99 -23.84
CA LEU A 144 -4.48 23.81 -22.41
C LEU A 144 -4.11 25.15 -21.74
N GLY A 145 -5.08 25.79 -21.10
CA GLY A 145 -4.89 26.98 -20.27
C GLY A 145 -4.16 26.64 -18.97
N SER A 146 -2.83 26.50 -19.03
CA SER A 146 -1.98 26.24 -17.86
C SER A 146 -1.09 27.44 -17.53
N ASP A 147 -0.87 27.64 -16.23
CA ASP A 147 0.06 28.64 -15.68
C ASP A 147 1.53 28.25 -15.85
N TYR A 148 1.82 27.10 -16.45
CA TYR A 148 3.19 26.67 -16.70
C TYR A 148 3.78 27.40 -17.91
N PRO A 149 5.07 27.81 -17.89
CA PRO A 149 5.69 28.46 -19.04
C PRO A 149 5.61 27.58 -20.29
N GLN A 150 4.92 28.05 -21.33
CA GLN A 150 4.52 27.25 -22.49
C GLN A 150 5.73 26.74 -23.28
N GLU A 151 6.77 27.55 -23.38
CA GLU A 151 8.05 27.23 -24.01
C GLU A 151 8.81 26.08 -23.31
N ARG A 152 8.45 25.76 -22.06
CA ARG A 152 9.04 24.66 -21.29
C ARG A 152 8.24 23.36 -21.37
N ILE A 153 7.12 23.35 -22.10
CA ILE A 153 6.25 22.19 -22.26
C ILE A 153 6.55 21.51 -23.59
N HIS A 154 7.00 20.26 -23.53
CA HIS A 154 7.12 19.38 -24.69
C HIS A 154 6.09 18.27 -24.59
N TYR A 155 5.38 17.99 -25.68
CA TYR A 155 4.36 16.95 -25.74
C TYR A 155 4.94 15.67 -26.33
N VAL A 156 4.69 14.53 -25.69
CA VAL A 156 5.12 13.22 -26.18
C VAL A 156 3.88 12.34 -26.32
N PRO A 157 3.11 12.51 -27.41
CA PRO A 157 1.94 11.67 -27.67
C PRO A 157 2.38 10.27 -28.07
N MET A 158 1.92 9.28 -27.31
CA MET A 158 2.04 7.87 -27.63
C MET A 158 0.81 7.49 -28.44
N PHE A 159 0.99 6.86 -29.60
CA PHE A 159 -0.13 6.52 -30.47
C PHE A 159 0.19 5.31 -31.33
N ASP A 160 -0.87 4.61 -31.74
CA ASP A 160 -0.78 3.57 -32.76
C ASP A 160 -0.81 4.19 -34.15
N PRO A 161 0.24 4.05 -34.98
CA PRO A 161 0.23 4.53 -36.36
C PRO A 161 -0.85 3.88 -37.22
N ALA A 162 -1.35 2.70 -36.84
CA ALA A 162 -2.44 2.03 -37.55
C ALA A 162 -3.79 2.73 -37.33
N ASP A 163 -3.93 3.54 -36.26
CA ASP A 163 -5.12 4.34 -35.99
C ASP A 163 -5.00 5.70 -36.69
N ILE A 164 -5.58 5.77 -37.89
CA ILE A 164 -5.55 6.97 -38.74
C ILE A 164 -6.16 8.18 -38.02
N GLN A 165 -7.20 8.00 -37.20
CA GLN A 165 -7.85 9.12 -36.52
C GLN A 165 -6.92 9.76 -35.48
N VAL A 166 -6.24 8.92 -34.71
CA VAL A 166 -5.28 9.38 -33.70
C VAL A 166 -4.04 9.98 -34.37
N ALA A 167 -3.53 9.36 -35.44
CA ALA A 167 -2.40 9.90 -36.20
C ALA A 167 -2.69 11.32 -36.73
N LEU A 168 -3.88 11.55 -37.33
CA LEU A 168 -4.32 12.87 -37.77
C LEU A 168 -4.48 13.86 -36.62
N ALA A 169 -4.88 13.40 -35.43
CA ALA A 169 -4.95 14.25 -34.24
C ALA A 169 -3.55 14.68 -33.76
N VAL A 170 -2.56 13.79 -33.82
CA VAL A 170 -1.15 14.10 -33.53
C VAL A 170 -0.60 15.11 -34.53
N GLU A 171 -0.88 14.95 -35.83
CA GLU A 171 -0.48 15.92 -36.86
C GLU A 171 -1.08 17.31 -36.62
N ARG A 172 -2.38 17.37 -36.27
CA ARG A 172 -3.02 18.64 -35.90
C ARG A 172 -2.36 19.28 -34.67
N LEU A 173 -1.95 18.48 -33.69
CA LEU A 173 -1.21 18.98 -32.52
C LEU A 173 0.16 19.54 -32.92
N ILE A 174 0.89 18.86 -33.82
CA ILE A 174 2.18 19.33 -34.38
C ILE A 174 1.98 20.67 -35.09
N GLN A 175 0.99 20.77 -35.98
CA GLN A 175 0.71 22.01 -36.73
C GLN A 175 0.42 23.21 -35.82
N ARG A 176 -0.26 22.99 -34.68
CA ARG A 176 -0.61 24.05 -33.72
C ARG A 176 0.54 24.43 -32.77
N THR A 177 1.36 23.46 -32.41
CA THR A 177 2.30 23.59 -31.28
C THR A 177 3.76 23.71 -31.71
N GLY A 178 4.04 23.40 -32.99
CA GLY A 178 5.38 23.43 -33.60
C GLY A 178 6.31 22.34 -33.05
N ASP A 179 7.59 22.67 -32.95
CA ASP A 179 8.70 21.78 -32.58
C ASP A 179 8.66 21.24 -31.13
N ARG A 180 7.61 21.58 -30.38
CA ARG A 180 7.39 21.10 -29.01
C ARG A 180 6.75 19.72 -28.95
N VAL A 181 6.32 19.15 -30.08
CA VAL A 181 5.68 17.82 -30.12
C VAL A 181 6.69 16.77 -30.60
N HIS A 182 6.83 15.70 -29.83
CA HIS A 182 7.76 14.60 -30.06
C HIS A 182 6.96 13.28 -30.09
N PRO A 183 6.32 12.96 -31.24
CA PRO A 183 5.46 11.79 -31.33
C PRO A 183 6.22 10.49 -31.08
N LEU A 184 5.63 9.60 -30.30
CA LEU A 184 6.15 8.27 -30.03
C LEU A 184 5.23 7.22 -30.66
N PRO A 185 5.53 6.73 -31.87
CA PRO A 185 4.76 5.65 -32.47
C PRO A 185 4.96 4.37 -31.65
N MET A 186 3.87 3.78 -31.19
CA MET A 186 3.86 2.54 -30.43
C MET A 186 2.74 1.65 -30.96
N MET A 187 3.01 0.39 -31.24
CA MET A 187 1.91 -0.54 -31.53
C MET A 187 1.02 -0.64 -30.28
N ALA A 188 -0.25 -0.25 -30.41
CA ALA A 188 -1.19 -0.41 -29.32
C ALA A 188 -1.54 -1.89 -29.22
N GLY A 189 -1.46 -2.43 -28.01
CA GLY A 189 -1.81 -3.81 -27.74
C GLY A 189 -2.01 -4.04 -26.25
N PRO A 190 -2.64 -5.17 -25.86
CA PRO A 190 -2.93 -5.49 -24.46
C PRO A 190 -1.69 -5.61 -23.56
N ASN A 191 -0.48 -5.58 -24.15
CA ASN A 191 0.80 -5.71 -23.47
C ASN A 191 1.61 -4.40 -23.38
N THR A 192 1.12 -3.29 -23.95
CA THR A 192 1.82 -2.01 -23.96
C THR A 192 1.55 -1.28 -22.64
N THR A 193 2.34 -1.61 -21.62
CA THR A 193 2.23 -1.00 -20.30
C THR A 193 2.89 0.39 -20.27
N LEU A 194 2.42 1.29 -19.41
CA LEU A 194 3.07 2.57 -19.11
C LEU A 194 4.55 2.36 -18.75
N ALA A 195 4.87 1.29 -18.01
CA ALA A 195 6.25 0.94 -17.66
C ALA A 195 7.11 0.62 -18.90
N SER A 196 6.57 -0.13 -19.86
CA SER A 196 7.26 -0.42 -21.12
C SER A 196 7.37 0.82 -22.04
N ALA A 197 6.33 1.67 -22.05
CA ALA A 197 6.31 2.90 -22.83
C ALA A 197 7.27 3.96 -22.27
N LEU A 198 7.41 4.02 -20.95
CA LEU A 198 8.27 5.00 -20.26
C LEU A 198 9.72 4.93 -20.72
N HIS A 199 10.26 3.75 -21.03
CA HIS A 199 11.62 3.64 -21.52
C HIS A 199 11.81 4.34 -22.87
N ALA A 200 10.96 4.02 -23.85
CA ALA A 200 10.99 4.67 -25.15
C ALA A 200 10.71 6.18 -25.01
N ALA A 201 9.77 6.55 -24.13
CA ALA A 201 9.44 7.93 -23.83
C ALA A 201 10.61 8.72 -23.22
N VAL A 202 11.47 8.10 -22.40
CA VAL A 202 12.65 8.76 -21.79
C VAL A 202 13.69 9.13 -22.85
N ASN A 203 13.79 8.34 -23.91
CA ASN A 203 14.71 8.58 -25.02
C ASN A 203 14.18 9.66 -25.97
N THR A 204 12.87 9.68 -26.21
CA THR A 204 12.20 10.68 -27.06
C THR A 204 11.97 12.02 -26.34
N SER A 205 11.83 12.01 -25.02
CA SER A 205 11.59 13.21 -24.22
C SER A 205 12.82 14.11 -24.12
N ILE A 206 12.59 15.41 -24.01
CA ILE A 206 13.62 16.44 -23.82
C ILE A 206 13.65 16.91 -22.36
N GLY A 207 12.48 17.01 -21.73
CA GLY A 207 12.32 17.58 -20.40
C GLY A 207 13.09 16.83 -19.31
N THR A 208 13.52 17.55 -18.29
CA THR A 208 14.14 16.98 -17.09
C THR A 208 13.11 16.31 -16.18
N ALA A 209 11.84 16.70 -16.30
CA ALA A 209 10.70 16.05 -15.66
C ALA A 209 9.73 15.47 -16.69
N LEU A 210 9.28 14.24 -16.45
CA LEU A 210 8.32 13.52 -17.28
C LEU A 210 6.98 13.54 -16.55
N VAL A 211 5.96 14.19 -17.12
CA VAL A 211 4.63 14.31 -16.51
C VAL A 211 3.67 13.41 -17.26
N ILE A 212 2.86 12.61 -16.57
CA ILE A 212 1.98 11.61 -17.19
C ILE A 212 0.54 12.14 -17.18
N LEU A 213 -0.07 12.25 -18.37
CA LEU A 213 -1.44 12.69 -18.54
C LEU A 213 -2.38 11.52 -18.86
N ASP A 214 -2.74 10.78 -17.82
CA ASP A 214 -3.65 9.62 -17.86
C ASP A 214 -5.05 10.01 -17.35
N ARG A 215 -5.56 11.15 -17.82
CA ARG A 215 -6.87 11.68 -17.42
C ARG A 215 -7.50 12.56 -18.48
N ASP A 216 -8.81 12.72 -18.37
CA ASP A 216 -9.61 13.62 -19.19
C ASP A 216 -9.30 15.10 -18.88
N ILE A 217 -9.54 15.93 -19.90
CA ILE A 217 -9.40 17.41 -19.89
C ILE A 217 -10.83 17.99 -19.82
N PRO A 218 -11.10 19.10 -19.10
CA PRO A 218 -10.19 20.15 -18.61
C PRO A 218 -9.37 19.80 -17.37
N LEU A 219 -8.14 20.33 -17.32
CA LEU A 219 -7.28 20.32 -16.14
C LEU A 219 -7.36 21.67 -15.43
N PRO A 220 -7.20 21.70 -14.10
CA PRO A 220 -6.94 22.95 -13.38
C PRO A 220 -5.71 23.68 -13.96
N THR A 221 -5.74 25.01 -13.99
CA THR A 221 -4.69 25.85 -14.59
C THR A 221 -3.31 25.63 -13.95
N ASP A 222 -3.30 25.39 -12.64
CA ASP A 222 -2.12 25.15 -11.80
C ASP A 222 -1.68 23.66 -11.76
N TRP A 223 -2.37 22.77 -12.49
CA TRP A 223 -2.15 21.32 -12.43
C TRP A 223 -0.72 20.91 -12.76
N LEU A 224 -0.13 21.51 -13.80
CA LEU A 224 1.25 21.24 -14.20
C LEU A 224 2.24 21.69 -13.14
N ARG A 225 2.04 22.89 -12.55
CA ARG A 225 2.88 23.40 -11.47
C ARG A 225 2.83 22.44 -10.28
N ARG A 226 1.62 22.10 -9.78
CA ARG A 226 1.45 21.14 -8.67
C ARG A 226 2.07 19.77 -8.95
N SER A 227 2.00 19.30 -10.19
CA SER A 227 2.58 18.02 -10.59
C SER A 227 4.10 17.98 -10.53
N VAL A 228 4.75 19.14 -10.66
CA VAL A 228 6.20 19.26 -10.81
C VAL A 228 6.85 19.89 -9.58
N THR A 229 6.12 20.64 -8.76
CA THR A 229 6.63 21.29 -7.53
C THR A 229 7.45 20.34 -6.66
N PRO A 230 7.02 19.09 -6.36
CA PRO A 230 7.83 18.21 -5.53
C PRO A 230 9.16 17.78 -6.18
N LEU A 231 9.25 17.79 -7.52
CA LEU A 231 10.50 17.51 -8.24
C LEU A 231 11.52 18.65 -8.18
N LEU A 232 11.18 19.78 -7.56
CA LEU A 232 12.17 20.83 -7.26
C LEU A 232 13.15 20.38 -6.16
N ASP A 233 12.73 19.48 -5.28
CA ASP A 233 13.63 18.81 -4.34
C ASP A 233 14.47 17.76 -5.10
N PRO A 234 15.81 17.88 -5.10
CA PRO A 234 16.70 16.94 -5.78
C PRO A 234 16.58 15.51 -5.25
N GLY A 235 16.11 15.28 -4.03
CA GLY A 235 15.88 13.94 -3.49
C GLY A 235 14.66 13.23 -4.07
N VAL A 236 13.70 13.97 -4.66
CA VAL A 236 12.45 13.41 -5.21
C VAL A 236 12.66 12.93 -6.63
N GLY A 237 12.43 11.62 -6.84
CA GLY A 237 12.48 10.98 -8.16
C GLY A 237 11.11 10.71 -8.77
N CYS A 238 10.05 10.68 -7.95
CA CYS A 238 8.70 10.35 -8.39
C CYS A 238 7.65 11.19 -7.65
N VAL A 239 6.64 11.65 -8.37
CA VAL A 239 5.45 12.29 -7.81
C VAL A 239 4.27 11.37 -8.05
N LEU A 240 3.58 11.03 -6.97
CA LEU A 240 2.39 10.22 -6.95
C LEU A 240 1.18 11.08 -6.61
N THR A 241 0.03 10.66 -7.09
CA THR A 241 -1.26 11.26 -6.77
C THR A 241 -2.15 10.18 -6.18
N ARG A 242 -3.02 10.55 -5.24
CA ARG A 242 -3.99 9.62 -4.69
C ARG A 242 -5.02 9.30 -5.76
N ALA A 243 -5.50 8.06 -5.80
CA ALA A 243 -6.45 7.61 -6.80
C ALA A 243 -7.54 6.77 -6.14
N ILE A 244 -8.79 7.07 -6.47
CA ILE A 244 -9.96 6.30 -6.05
C ILE A 244 -10.73 5.90 -7.30
N ALA A 245 -11.04 4.62 -7.42
CA ALA A 245 -11.85 4.11 -8.51
C ALA A 245 -13.25 4.77 -8.48
N ARG A 246 -13.63 5.40 -9.59
CA ARG A 246 -15.00 5.82 -9.87
C ARG A 246 -15.79 4.58 -10.27
N GLN A 247 -16.31 3.86 -9.28
CA GLN A 247 -17.12 2.67 -9.54
C GLN A 247 -18.47 3.08 -10.17
N PRO A 248 -19.00 2.32 -11.15
CA PRO A 248 -20.41 2.41 -11.51
C PRO A 248 -21.28 2.08 -10.28
N GLN A 249 -22.48 2.62 -10.22
CA GLN A 249 -23.29 2.63 -8.99
C GLN A 249 -23.92 1.26 -8.70
N GLY A 250 -23.93 0.84 -7.42
CA GLY A 250 -25.07 0.14 -6.82
C GLY A 250 -24.81 -1.06 -5.89
N GLY A 251 -23.65 -1.73 -5.98
CA GLY A 251 -23.41 -2.98 -5.24
C GLY A 251 -22.94 -2.79 -3.79
N LEU A 252 -23.32 -3.71 -2.88
CA LEU A 252 -22.80 -3.72 -1.50
C LEU A 252 -21.26 -3.85 -1.46
N LEU A 253 -20.69 -4.78 -2.24
CA LEU A 253 -19.24 -5.02 -2.29
C LEU A 253 -18.48 -3.80 -2.81
N GLU A 254 -19.04 -3.08 -3.78
CA GLU A 254 -18.45 -1.86 -4.33
C GLU A 254 -18.40 -0.75 -3.29
N ARG A 255 -19.49 -0.55 -2.54
CA ARG A 255 -19.53 0.43 -1.43
C ARG A 255 -18.52 0.11 -0.34
N LEU A 256 -18.40 -1.17 0.04
CA LEU A 256 -17.40 -1.63 1.01
C LEU A 256 -15.97 -1.36 0.51
N SER A 257 -15.72 -1.61 -0.78
CA SER A 257 -14.43 -1.40 -1.42
C SER A 257 -14.05 0.09 -1.48
N VAL A 258 -14.99 0.96 -1.87
CA VAL A 258 -14.81 2.42 -1.91
C VAL A 258 -14.54 2.97 -0.51
N MET A 259 -15.28 2.52 0.50
CA MET A 259 -15.06 2.96 1.88
C MET A 259 -13.64 2.63 2.37
N ASN A 260 -13.10 1.46 1.99
CA ASN A 260 -11.72 1.10 2.29
C ASN A 260 -10.69 1.88 1.46
N ASP A 261 -10.97 2.16 0.20
CA ASP A 261 -10.10 2.98 -0.66
C ASP A 261 -10.00 4.42 -0.16
N GLN A 262 -11.11 4.99 0.32
CA GLN A 262 -11.15 6.30 0.97
C GLN A 262 -10.34 6.32 2.27
N ALA A 263 -10.45 5.27 3.09
CA ALA A 263 -9.67 5.16 4.34
C ALA A 263 -8.17 5.18 4.12
N ASP A 264 -7.73 4.58 3.03
CA ASP A 264 -6.32 4.52 2.69
C ASP A 264 -5.81 5.81 2.11
N THR A 265 -6.56 6.38 1.17
CA THR A 265 -6.15 7.60 0.46
C THR A 265 -6.16 8.83 1.37
N LEU A 266 -7.18 8.99 2.21
CA LEU A 266 -7.29 10.14 3.12
C LEU A 266 -6.25 10.10 4.24
N LEU A 267 -5.93 8.90 4.74
CA LEU A 267 -5.01 8.76 5.87
C LEU A 267 -3.52 8.70 5.47
N ALA A 268 -3.23 8.67 4.17
CA ALA A 268 -1.88 8.44 3.67
C ALA A 268 -0.98 9.67 3.73
N THR A 269 0.28 9.40 4.06
CA THR A 269 1.39 10.36 4.06
C THR A 269 2.41 10.01 2.98
N ASP A 270 3.43 10.84 2.77
CA ASP A 270 4.54 10.53 1.85
C ASP A 270 5.24 9.21 2.20
N VAL A 271 5.29 8.85 3.49
CA VAL A 271 5.87 7.57 3.93
C VAL A 271 5.06 6.37 3.41
N ASP A 272 3.77 6.59 3.12
CA ASP A 272 2.84 5.59 2.60
C ASP A 272 2.70 5.60 1.08
N ALA A 273 3.44 6.48 0.38
CA ALA A 273 3.39 6.64 -1.08
C ALA A 273 3.51 5.28 -1.80
N LEU A 274 4.54 4.51 -1.47
CA LEU A 274 4.75 3.17 -2.02
C LEU A 274 3.62 2.21 -1.64
N ASN A 275 3.13 2.31 -0.40
CA ASN A 275 2.05 1.47 0.08
C ASN A 275 0.75 1.69 -0.69
N LEU A 276 0.39 2.94 -0.97
CA LEU A 276 -0.78 3.27 -1.78
C LEU A 276 -0.62 2.81 -3.23
N LEU A 277 0.54 3.05 -3.84
CA LEU A 277 0.81 2.65 -5.22
C LEU A 277 0.66 1.14 -5.38
N MET A 278 1.25 0.39 -4.45
CA MET A 278 1.14 -1.06 -4.39
C MET A 278 -0.27 -1.58 -4.07
N CYS A 279 -1.17 -0.74 -3.53
CA CYS A 279 -2.60 -1.05 -3.36
C CYS A 279 -3.46 -0.65 -4.57
N GLY A 280 -2.90 -0.01 -5.59
CA GLY A 280 -3.65 0.57 -6.72
C GLY A 280 -4.41 1.85 -6.33
N LYS A 281 -4.02 2.49 -5.22
CA LYS A 281 -4.65 3.69 -4.65
C LYS A 281 -3.82 4.96 -4.85
N ALA A 282 -2.73 4.84 -5.59
CA ALA A 282 -1.97 5.96 -6.11
C ALA A 282 -1.58 5.70 -7.56
N ARG A 283 -1.38 6.78 -8.31
CA ARG A 283 -0.87 6.75 -9.68
C ARG A 283 0.37 7.62 -9.80
N ILE A 284 1.21 7.28 -10.77
CA ILE A 284 2.37 8.11 -11.10
C ILE A 284 1.86 9.36 -11.81
N ARG A 285 2.15 10.53 -11.23
CA ARG A 285 1.85 11.84 -11.81
C ARG A 285 3.04 12.37 -12.61
N ALA A 286 4.23 12.29 -12.03
CA ALA A 286 5.44 12.76 -12.67
C ALA A 286 6.67 11.97 -12.21
N LEU A 287 7.72 11.98 -13.02
CA LEU A 287 8.99 11.29 -12.78
C LEU A 287 10.15 12.23 -13.12
N ARG A 288 11.22 12.16 -12.33
CA ARG A 288 12.49 12.77 -12.70
C ARG A 288 13.14 11.92 -13.79
N ARG A 289 13.54 12.54 -14.90
CA ARG A 289 14.16 11.83 -16.03
C ARG A 289 15.43 11.08 -15.60
N GLU A 290 16.25 11.70 -14.77
CA GLU A 290 17.47 11.10 -14.21
C GLU A 290 17.18 9.84 -13.38
N ALA A 291 16.12 9.85 -12.57
CA ALA A 291 15.75 8.69 -11.75
C ALA A 291 15.37 7.48 -12.62
N ILE A 292 14.76 7.70 -13.78
CA ILE A 292 14.44 6.63 -14.73
C ILE A 292 15.67 6.18 -15.50
N LYS A 293 16.55 7.11 -15.93
CA LYS A 293 17.81 6.77 -16.60
C LYS A 293 18.77 5.98 -15.70
N ALA A 294 18.67 6.15 -14.38
CA ALA A 294 19.47 5.40 -13.41
C ALA A 294 19.06 3.92 -13.31
N LEU A 295 17.90 3.53 -13.84
CA LEU A 295 17.48 2.13 -13.91
C LEU A 295 18.11 1.47 -15.14
N GLU A 296 18.69 0.28 -14.96
CA GLU A 296 19.20 -0.50 -16.09
C GLU A 296 18.06 -1.07 -16.94
N HIS A 297 18.28 -1.14 -18.26
CA HIS A 297 17.34 -1.66 -19.27
C HIS A 297 16.63 -3.00 -18.90
N PRO A 298 17.29 -4.00 -18.28
CA PRO A 298 16.66 -5.26 -17.90
C PRO A 298 15.67 -5.12 -16.74
N GLU A 299 15.82 -4.12 -15.87
CA GLU A 299 14.95 -3.92 -14.71
C GLU A 299 13.61 -3.31 -15.13
N LEU A 300 13.64 -2.42 -16.12
CA LEU A 300 12.45 -1.82 -16.75
C LEU A 300 11.59 -2.85 -17.49
N GLN A 301 12.20 -3.79 -18.22
CA GLN A 301 11.46 -4.90 -18.87
C GLN A 301 10.86 -5.89 -17.85
N ARG A 302 11.46 -5.98 -16.66
CA ARG A 302 10.98 -6.82 -15.55
C ARG A 302 9.97 -6.12 -14.65
N ALA A 303 9.71 -4.82 -14.82
CA ALA A 303 8.69 -4.09 -14.10
C ALA A 303 7.35 -4.19 -14.86
N PRO A 304 6.47 -5.15 -14.53
CA PRO A 304 5.21 -5.33 -15.25
C PRO A 304 4.22 -4.18 -15.03
N ASP A 305 4.49 -3.29 -14.06
CA ASP A 305 3.57 -2.30 -13.56
C ASP A 305 4.30 -1.07 -12.99
N GLY A 306 3.58 0.04 -12.83
CA GLY A 306 4.11 1.27 -12.26
C GLY A 306 4.58 1.13 -10.80
N ALA A 307 4.04 0.16 -10.06
CA ALA A 307 4.45 -0.08 -8.67
C ALA A 307 5.86 -0.66 -8.56
N GLY A 308 6.20 -1.63 -9.41
CA GLY A 308 7.54 -2.21 -9.49
C GLY A 308 8.59 -1.18 -9.86
N LEU A 309 8.28 -0.31 -10.82
CA LEU A 309 9.15 0.80 -11.25
C LEU A 309 9.53 1.71 -10.07
N VAL A 310 8.55 2.17 -9.30
CA VAL A 310 8.81 3.11 -8.19
C VAL A 310 9.53 2.43 -7.02
N LEU A 311 9.30 1.14 -6.79
CA LEU A 311 10.10 0.36 -5.83
C LEU A 311 11.57 0.30 -6.23
N ASP A 312 11.87 0.11 -7.51
CA ASP A 312 13.25 0.04 -8.01
C ASP A 312 13.93 1.43 -7.94
N ILE A 313 13.21 2.50 -8.31
CA ILE A 313 13.68 3.89 -8.11
C ILE A 313 14.00 4.17 -6.63
N THR A 314 13.16 3.67 -5.72
CA THR A 314 13.39 3.86 -4.27
C THR A 314 14.63 3.10 -3.78
N ARG A 315 14.94 1.94 -4.37
CA ARG A 315 16.19 1.20 -4.06
C ARG A 315 17.44 1.98 -4.42
N LEU A 316 17.36 2.79 -5.46
CA LEU A 316 18.44 3.68 -5.90
C LEU A 316 18.57 4.93 -5.00
N GLY A 317 17.67 5.13 -4.04
CA GLY A 317 17.75 6.20 -3.04
C GLY A 317 16.89 7.42 -3.32
N TRP A 318 16.06 7.38 -4.37
CA TRP A 318 15.09 8.44 -4.64
C TRP A 318 13.86 8.30 -3.77
N GLN A 319 13.30 9.43 -3.31
CA GLN A 319 12.03 9.44 -2.59
C GLN A 319 10.85 9.72 -3.55
N SER A 320 9.66 9.28 -3.15
CA SER A 320 8.40 9.63 -3.80
C SER A 320 7.65 10.71 -3.02
N ALA A 321 7.11 11.71 -3.70
CA ALA A 321 6.20 12.68 -3.08
C ALA A 321 4.75 12.27 -3.38
N LEU A 322 3.85 12.35 -2.40
CA LEU A 322 2.43 12.04 -2.55
C LEU A 322 1.61 13.33 -2.48
N LEU A 323 1.06 13.73 -3.62
CA LEU A 323 0.20 14.91 -3.72
C LEU A 323 -1.10 14.72 -2.93
N ALA A 324 -1.60 15.84 -2.38
CA ALA A 324 -2.86 15.81 -1.66
C ALA A 324 -4.07 15.51 -2.58
N ASP A 325 -3.96 15.87 -3.86
CA ASP A 325 -4.98 15.70 -4.91
C ASP A 325 -5.43 14.24 -5.05
N ILE A 326 -6.75 14.04 -5.02
CA ILE A 326 -7.41 12.75 -5.19
C ILE A 326 -8.02 12.70 -6.58
N GLN A 327 -7.58 11.73 -7.36
CA GLN A 327 -8.07 11.50 -8.69
C GLN A 327 -9.12 10.41 -8.71
N HIS A 328 -10.22 10.71 -9.39
CA HIS A 328 -11.23 9.72 -9.71
C HIS A 328 -10.94 9.16 -11.10
N TYR A 329 -10.83 7.84 -11.21
CA TYR A 329 -10.54 7.16 -12.48
C TYR A 329 -11.57 6.10 -12.79
N ARG A 330 -11.83 5.82 -14.07
CA ARG A 330 -12.74 4.74 -14.45
C ARG A 330 -11.98 3.39 -14.44
N PRO A 331 -12.54 2.33 -13.84
CA PRO A 331 -11.83 1.07 -13.66
C PRO A 331 -11.51 0.22 -14.89
N LEU A 332 -12.14 0.51 -16.03
CA LEU A 332 -12.10 -0.35 -17.22
C LEU A 332 -10.96 -0.01 -18.19
N ASP A 333 -10.15 1.01 -17.88
CA ASP A 333 -9.41 1.70 -18.95
C ASP A 333 -7.96 1.24 -19.15
N THR A 334 -7.41 0.26 -18.40
CA THR A 334 -6.06 -0.29 -18.76
C THR A 334 -5.71 -1.63 -18.08
N PRO A 335 -5.06 -2.58 -18.79
CA PRO A 335 -4.57 -3.87 -18.25
C PRO A 335 -3.41 -3.74 -17.24
N ASP A 336 -2.75 -2.58 -17.17
CA ASP A 336 -1.69 -2.26 -16.20
C ASP A 336 -2.20 -2.05 -14.77
N GLN A 337 -3.52 -1.85 -14.64
CA GLN A 337 -4.17 -1.59 -13.38
C GLN A 337 -4.54 -2.92 -12.73
N ILE A 338 -3.54 -3.65 -12.23
CA ILE A 338 -3.84 -4.63 -11.18
C ILE A 338 -4.52 -3.82 -10.08
N ARG A 339 -5.84 -4.02 -9.87
CA ARG A 339 -6.55 -3.51 -8.70
C ARG A 339 -5.91 -4.21 -7.50
N SER A 340 -4.93 -3.55 -6.90
CA SER A 340 -3.95 -4.04 -5.91
C SER A 340 -2.77 -4.85 -6.45
N PRO A 341 -1.75 -4.17 -7.03
CA PRO A 341 -0.49 -4.80 -7.44
C PRO A 341 0.18 -5.64 -6.35
N ARG A 342 -0.14 -5.41 -5.07
CA ARG A 342 0.27 -6.23 -3.91
C ARG A 342 -0.07 -7.70 -3.96
N LEU A 343 -1.16 -8.07 -4.61
CA LEU A 343 -1.53 -9.48 -4.75
C LEU A 343 -0.65 -10.18 -5.80
N ASN A 344 0.19 -9.42 -6.52
CA ASN A 344 1.28 -9.96 -7.30
C ASN A 344 2.45 -10.38 -6.36
N PRO A 345 2.77 -11.68 -6.26
CA PRO A 345 3.83 -12.17 -5.38
C PRO A 345 5.21 -11.56 -5.71
N ALA A 346 5.45 -11.21 -6.98
CA ALA A 346 6.70 -10.56 -7.37
C ALA A 346 6.88 -9.18 -6.73
N LEU A 347 5.80 -8.41 -6.60
CA LEU A 347 5.83 -7.10 -5.95
C LEU A 347 5.95 -7.22 -4.44
N ALA A 348 5.24 -8.15 -3.83
CA ALA A 348 5.39 -8.45 -2.41
C ALA A 348 6.83 -8.88 -2.06
N LEU A 349 7.47 -9.68 -2.91
CA LEU A 349 8.87 -10.02 -2.73
C LEU A 349 9.81 -8.83 -2.96
N LYS A 350 9.54 -7.98 -3.96
CA LYS A 350 10.30 -6.76 -4.19
C LYS A 350 10.21 -5.80 -3.00
N SER A 351 9.04 -5.64 -2.39
CA SER A 351 8.87 -4.81 -1.20
C SER A 351 9.50 -5.43 0.04
N MET A 352 9.46 -6.76 0.20
CA MET A 352 10.19 -7.44 1.28
C MET A 352 11.71 -7.19 1.20
N ARG A 353 12.26 -7.17 -0.01
CA ARG A 353 13.67 -6.82 -0.25
C ARG A 353 14.02 -5.36 0.08
N MET A 354 13.05 -4.48 0.34
CA MET A 354 13.33 -3.13 0.85
C MET A 354 13.93 -3.14 2.26
N ALA A 355 13.85 -4.24 3.01
CA ALA A 355 14.45 -4.36 4.33
C ALA A 355 15.93 -3.94 4.36
N ALA A 356 16.67 -4.28 3.29
CA ALA A 356 18.09 -3.93 3.16
C ALA A 356 18.33 -2.41 3.16
N LEU A 357 17.37 -1.59 2.74
CA LEU A 357 17.49 -0.13 2.75
C LEU A 357 17.53 0.44 4.17
N LEU A 358 16.95 -0.26 5.16
CA LEU A 358 17.00 0.16 6.57
C LEU A 358 18.44 0.15 7.10
N LEU A 359 19.28 -0.74 6.56
CA LEU A 359 20.65 -0.96 7.01
C LEU A 359 21.70 -0.26 6.13
N ARG A 360 21.29 0.29 4.98
CA ARG A 360 22.23 0.88 4.01
C ARG A 360 22.61 2.32 4.42
N PRO A 361 23.88 2.59 4.77
CA PRO A 361 24.34 3.94 5.05
C PRO A 361 24.37 4.80 3.77
N GLY A 362 24.21 6.11 3.92
CA GLY A 362 24.33 7.07 2.81
C GLY A 362 23.09 7.24 1.92
N LEU A 363 22.00 6.51 2.15
CA LEU A 363 20.73 6.73 1.45
C LEU A 363 19.99 7.97 1.97
N ALA A 364 19.26 8.64 1.08
CA ALA A 364 18.37 9.73 1.45
C ALA A 364 17.36 9.26 2.53
N PRO A 365 17.11 10.08 3.57
CA PRO A 365 16.26 9.68 4.69
C PRO A 365 14.80 9.47 4.29
N GLY A 366 14.33 10.09 3.20
CA GLY A 366 12.99 9.86 2.64
C GLY A 366 12.85 8.46 2.04
N ALA A 367 13.76 8.09 1.14
CA ALA A 367 13.80 6.76 0.51
C ALA A 367 13.90 5.64 1.55
N ARG A 368 14.75 5.80 2.57
CA ARG A 368 14.88 4.81 3.67
C ARG A 368 13.57 4.64 4.45
N ARG A 369 12.89 5.73 4.77
CA ARG A 369 11.60 5.69 5.50
C ARG A 369 10.50 5.03 4.66
N GLN A 370 10.42 5.37 3.37
CA GLN A 370 9.44 4.81 2.44
C GLN A 370 9.70 3.32 2.18
N GLY A 371 10.96 2.94 1.92
CA GLY A 371 11.36 1.54 1.77
C GLY A 371 11.04 0.72 3.03
N GLY A 372 11.36 1.25 4.21
CA GLY A 372 11.02 0.63 5.48
C GLY A 372 9.51 0.45 5.69
N ALA A 373 8.71 1.46 5.35
CA ALA A 373 7.26 1.38 5.43
C ALA A 373 6.67 0.37 4.43
N ALA A 374 7.21 0.31 3.20
CA ALA A 374 6.83 -0.68 2.20
C ALA A 374 7.17 -2.11 2.65
N PHE A 375 8.37 -2.33 3.21
CA PHE A 375 8.78 -3.59 3.81
C PHE A 375 7.81 -4.00 4.92
N PHE A 376 7.62 -3.15 5.94
CA PHE A 376 6.79 -3.46 7.09
C PHE A 376 5.35 -3.77 6.68
N SER A 377 4.81 -2.99 5.75
CA SER A 377 3.47 -3.20 5.21
C SER A 377 3.30 -4.56 4.52
N SER A 378 4.33 -5.05 3.82
CA SER A 378 4.31 -6.37 3.19
C SER A 378 4.63 -7.52 4.16
N ALA A 379 5.34 -7.25 5.26
CA ALA A 379 5.62 -8.22 6.32
C ALA A 379 4.44 -8.39 7.30
N LEU A 380 3.56 -7.39 7.40
CA LEU A 380 2.46 -7.35 8.37
C LEU A 380 1.54 -8.57 8.39
N PRO A 381 1.14 -9.17 7.24
CA PRO A 381 0.32 -10.38 7.24
C PRO A 381 1.04 -11.58 7.86
N LEU A 382 2.36 -11.69 7.64
CA LEU A 382 3.18 -12.72 8.28
C LEU A 382 3.30 -12.49 9.78
N ILE A 383 3.51 -11.25 10.21
CA ILE A 383 3.54 -10.88 11.63
C ILE A 383 2.22 -11.25 12.31
N TRP A 384 1.09 -10.97 11.65
CA TRP A 384 -0.25 -11.33 12.12
C TRP A 384 -0.43 -12.85 12.25
N LEU A 385 -0.03 -13.62 11.23
CA LEU A 385 -0.10 -15.09 11.26
C LEU A 385 0.81 -15.67 12.35
N LEU A 386 2.01 -15.15 12.53
CA LEU A 386 2.94 -15.57 13.58
C LEU A 386 2.37 -15.27 14.97
N CYS A 387 1.75 -14.11 15.16
CA CYS A 387 1.08 -13.75 16.41
C CYS A 387 -0.07 -14.71 16.73
N LEU A 388 -0.90 -15.04 15.74
CA LEU A 388 -2.02 -15.97 15.91
C LEU A 388 -1.53 -17.39 16.19
N ALA A 389 -0.59 -17.90 15.39
CA ALA A 389 -0.07 -19.26 15.52
C ALA A 389 0.67 -19.47 16.85
N SER A 390 1.48 -18.49 17.28
CA SER A 390 2.14 -18.54 18.59
C SER A 390 1.16 -18.46 19.74
N GLY A 391 0.11 -17.63 19.64
CA GLY A 391 -0.97 -17.59 20.62
C GLY A 391 -1.72 -18.93 20.74
N ILE A 392 -2.06 -19.57 19.62
CA ILE A 392 -2.68 -20.90 19.61
C ILE A 392 -1.74 -21.95 20.20
N GLY A 393 -0.45 -21.93 19.85
CA GLY A 393 0.54 -22.83 20.44
C GLY A 393 0.64 -22.67 21.96
N LEU A 394 0.65 -21.43 22.44
CA LEU A 394 0.68 -21.10 23.86
C LEU A 394 -0.57 -21.59 24.60
N TYR A 395 -1.74 -21.49 23.97
CA TYR A 395 -2.99 -22.04 24.50
C TYR A 395 -2.86 -23.53 24.81
N PHE A 396 -2.39 -24.31 23.84
CA PHE A 396 -2.23 -25.76 24.02
C PHE A 396 -1.11 -26.15 25.00
N SER A 397 -0.16 -25.25 25.25
CA SER A 397 0.86 -25.43 26.29
C SER A 397 0.44 -24.98 27.70
N GLY A 398 -0.84 -24.60 27.90
CA GLY A 398 -1.37 -24.20 29.21
C GLY A 398 -1.25 -22.70 29.52
N ALA A 399 -0.98 -21.85 28.53
CA ALA A 399 -0.92 -20.40 28.66
C ALA A 399 -2.09 -19.72 27.91
N PRO A 400 -3.31 -19.70 28.48
CA PRO A 400 -4.51 -19.22 27.79
C PRO A 400 -4.55 -17.68 27.61
N LEU A 401 -3.88 -16.92 28.48
CA LEU A 401 -3.90 -15.45 28.43
C LEU A 401 -3.19 -14.88 27.18
N PRO A 402 -1.96 -15.30 26.82
CA PRO A 402 -1.33 -14.93 25.55
C PRO A 402 -2.19 -15.26 24.33
N ALA A 403 -2.89 -16.40 24.35
CA ALA A 403 -3.78 -16.81 23.29
C ALA A 403 -4.98 -15.87 23.13
N GLY A 404 -5.65 -15.52 24.23
CA GLY A 404 -6.76 -14.57 24.24
C GLY A 404 -6.34 -13.19 23.72
N LEU A 405 -5.17 -12.71 24.14
CA LEU A 405 -4.61 -11.44 23.67
C LEU A 405 -4.21 -11.48 22.18
N ALA A 406 -3.65 -12.60 21.71
CA ALA A 406 -3.34 -12.78 20.29
C ALA A 406 -4.62 -12.68 19.43
N VAL A 407 -5.69 -13.38 19.82
CA VAL A 407 -6.98 -13.34 19.14
C VAL A 407 -7.54 -11.91 19.13
N LEU A 408 -7.47 -11.20 20.26
CA LEU A 408 -7.93 -9.81 20.36
C LEU A 408 -7.16 -8.87 19.43
N LEU A 409 -5.82 -8.93 19.42
CA LEU A 409 -4.98 -8.10 18.55
C LEU A 409 -5.22 -8.41 17.07
N CYS A 410 -5.34 -9.68 16.74
CA CYS A 410 -5.62 -10.13 15.39
C CYS A 410 -7.00 -9.64 14.94
N ALA A 411 -8.05 -9.83 15.75
CA ALA A 411 -9.40 -9.35 15.47
C ALA A 411 -9.46 -7.81 15.31
N ALA A 412 -8.73 -7.08 16.16
CA ALA A 412 -8.63 -5.62 16.07
C ALA A 412 -7.98 -5.13 14.76
N THR A 413 -7.25 -6.00 14.06
CA THR A 413 -6.54 -5.69 12.82
C THR A 413 -7.06 -6.45 11.59
N SER A 414 -8.17 -7.18 11.67
CA SER A 414 -8.67 -8.01 10.54
C SER A 414 -9.38 -7.23 9.41
N PHE A 415 -9.41 -5.90 9.43
CA PHE A 415 -10.29 -5.11 8.55
C PHE A 415 -9.55 -4.50 7.34
N ASP A 416 -9.14 -5.33 6.37
CA ASP A 416 -8.71 -4.85 5.05
C ASP A 416 -8.93 -5.89 3.93
N PRO A 417 -9.61 -5.52 2.82
CA PRO A 417 -9.69 -6.35 1.62
C PRO A 417 -8.39 -6.58 0.86
N HIS A 418 -7.31 -5.85 1.15
CA HIS A 418 -6.03 -6.01 0.45
C HIS A 418 -5.08 -7.01 1.11
N GLY A 419 -5.56 -7.78 2.08
CA GLY A 419 -4.75 -8.74 2.82
C GLY A 419 -3.73 -8.07 3.75
N GLN A 420 -3.97 -6.82 4.19
CA GLN A 420 -3.14 -6.17 5.20
C GLN A 420 -3.88 -5.98 6.50
N PRO A 421 -3.37 -6.46 7.63
CA PRO A 421 -4.02 -6.22 8.90
C PRO A 421 -4.18 -4.70 9.19
N ARG A 422 -5.41 -4.18 9.21
CA ARG A 422 -5.70 -2.77 9.50
C ARG A 422 -6.80 -2.62 10.54
N PRO A 423 -6.70 -1.60 11.40
CA PRO A 423 -7.75 -1.33 12.38
C PRO A 423 -9.02 -0.74 11.77
N ALA A 424 -10.19 -1.23 12.21
CA ALA A 424 -11.49 -0.74 11.76
C ALA A 424 -11.73 0.76 12.00
N PHE A 425 -11.14 1.33 13.05
CA PHE A 425 -11.31 2.75 13.40
C PHE A 425 -10.84 3.71 12.31
N ARG A 426 -9.89 3.27 11.47
CA ARG A 426 -9.40 4.05 10.32
C ARG A 426 -10.50 4.27 9.30
N ILE A 427 -11.18 3.18 8.94
CA ILE A 427 -12.29 3.17 7.98
C ILE A 427 -13.44 4.02 8.51
N ALA A 428 -13.82 3.83 9.78
CA ALA A 428 -14.86 4.62 10.41
C ALA A 428 -14.52 6.12 10.45
N THR A 429 -13.26 6.48 10.72
CA THR A 429 -12.84 7.89 10.75
C THR A 429 -12.84 8.51 9.37
N ALA A 430 -12.32 7.80 8.36
CA ALA A 430 -12.32 8.27 6.98
C ALA A 430 -13.73 8.43 6.41
N ALA A 431 -14.62 7.46 6.63
CA ALA A 431 -16.02 7.54 6.25
C ALA A 431 -16.71 8.77 6.88
N ARG A 432 -16.40 9.07 8.14
CA ARG A 432 -16.90 10.29 8.81
C ARG A 432 -16.35 11.57 8.19
N MET A 433 -15.07 11.60 7.80
CA MET A 433 -14.44 12.76 7.16
C MET A 433 -14.96 12.98 5.73
N ALA A 434 -15.20 11.91 4.99
CA ALA A 434 -15.77 11.95 3.64
C ALA A 434 -17.28 12.27 3.63
N GLY A 435 -17.92 12.46 4.79
CA GLY A 435 -19.34 12.78 4.90
C GLY A 435 -20.29 11.60 4.72
N VAL A 436 -19.78 10.38 4.47
CA VAL A 436 -20.56 9.16 4.22
C VAL A 436 -20.91 8.42 5.51
N ARG A 437 -21.61 9.11 6.44
CA ARG A 437 -21.89 8.58 7.79
C ARG A 437 -22.74 7.31 7.80
N GLU A 438 -23.65 7.16 6.85
CA GLU A 438 -24.53 6.00 6.77
C GLU A 438 -23.77 4.73 6.42
N GLU A 439 -22.66 4.85 5.69
CA GLU A 439 -21.82 3.71 5.28
C GLU A 439 -21.02 3.11 6.44
N ILE A 440 -20.86 3.85 7.55
CA ILE A 440 -20.26 3.32 8.79
C ILE A 440 -21.06 2.12 9.31
N ARG A 441 -22.37 2.04 9.02
CA ARG A 441 -23.20 0.87 9.38
C ARG A 441 -22.72 -0.41 8.68
N LEU A 442 -22.00 -0.28 7.57
CA LEU A 442 -21.44 -1.39 6.80
C LEU A 442 -20.07 -1.84 7.34
N LEU A 443 -19.49 -1.19 8.35
CA LEU A 443 -18.19 -1.52 8.92
C LEU A 443 -18.03 -3.01 9.30
N PRO A 444 -19.03 -3.68 9.92
CA PRO A 444 -18.93 -5.11 10.24
C PRO A 444 -18.78 -6.00 9.00
N LEU A 445 -19.23 -5.52 7.84
CA LEU A 445 -19.20 -6.25 6.57
C LEU A 445 -17.95 -5.93 5.74
N VAL A 446 -17.08 -5.00 6.16
CA VAL A 446 -15.90 -4.59 5.35
C VAL A 446 -14.95 -5.74 5.09
N SER A 447 -14.82 -6.70 6.00
CA SER A 447 -14.03 -7.91 5.77
C SER A 447 -14.50 -8.70 4.54
N LEU A 448 -15.78 -8.61 4.15
CA LEU A 448 -16.30 -9.26 2.95
C LEU A 448 -15.74 -8.68 1.65
N SER A 449 -15.28 -7.42 1.65
CA SER A 449 -14.61 -6.85 0.47
C SER A 449 -13.31 -7.58 0.13
N PHE A 450 -12.73 -8.35 1.06
CA PHE A 450 -11.59 -9.23 0.79
C PHE A 450 -11.95 -10.31 -0.22
N ILE A 451 -13.16 -10.86 -0.14
CA ILE A 451 -13.63 -11.94 -1.01
C ILE A 451 -13.68 -11.46 -2.46
N ASP A 452 -14.24 -10.27 -2.71
CA ASP A 452 -14.30 -9.66 -4.04
C ASP A 452 -12.89 -9.52 -4.65
N ARG A 453 -11.93 -9.03 -3.88
CA ARG A 453 -10.54 -8.85 -4.34
C ARG A 453 -9.78 -10.17 -4.51
N LEU A 454 -10.05 -11.15 -3.65
CA LEU A 454 -9.49 -12.49 -3.79
C LEU A 454 -9.97 -13.14 -5.08
N ILE A 455 -11.28 -13.08 -5.37
CA ILE A 455 -11.87 -13.59 -6.61
C ILE A 455 -11.25 -12.90 -7.82
N GLU A 456 -11.11 -11.57 -7.80
CA GLU A 456 -10.52 -10.83 -8.91
C GLU A 456 -9.04 -11.20 -9.12
N SER A 457 -8.28 -11.39 -8.03
CA SER A 457 -6.88 -11.82 -8.11
C SER A 457 -6.74 -13.23 -8.65
N LEU A 458 -7.63 -14.14 -8.26
CA LEU A 458 -7.70 -15.49 -8.82
C LEU A 458 -8.03 -15.44 -10.32
N ARG A 459 -8.98 -14.59 -10.74
CA ARG A 459 -9.28 -14.37 -12.17
C ARG A 459 -8.06 -13.87 -12.93
N LEU A 460 -7.32 -12.91 -12.38
CA LEU A 460 -6.09 -12.39 -13.00
C LEU A 460 -4.99 -13.46 -13.09
N LEU A 461 -4.83 -14.29 -12.07
CA LEU A 461 -3.90 -15.43 -12.09
C LEU A 461 -4.28 -16.45 -13.17
N LEU A 462 -5.57 -16.75 -13.30
CA LEU A 462 -6.11 -17.68 -14.30
C LEU A 462 -6.08 -17.12 -15.73
N ARG A 463 -6.15 -15.80 -15.90
CA ARG A 463 -6.10 -15.09 -17.19
C ARG A 463 -4.68 -14.80 -17.69
N ARG A 464 -3.62 -15.32 -17.05
CA ARG A 464 -2.25 -15.19 -17.58
C ARG A 464 -2.13 -15.95 -18.90
N GLU A 465 -2.44 -15.27 -20.00
CA GLU A 465 -1.96 -15.70 -21.31
C GLU A 465 -0.42 -15.68 -21.30
N PRO A 466 0.23 -16.66 -21.95
CA PRO A 466 1.67 -16.69 -22.06
C PRO A 466 2.16 -15.42 -22.77
N ARG A 467 3.03 -14.67 -22.10
CA ARG A 467 3.70 -13.51 -22.71
C ARG A 467 4.34 -13.94 -24.03
N PRO A 468 3.96 -13.39 -25.19
CA PRO A 468 4.77 -13.56 -26.38
C PRO A 468 6.13 -12.91 -26.12
N ARG A 469 7.21 -13.66 -26.35
CA ARG A 469 8.57 -13.11 -26.39
C ARG A 469 8.60 -12.10 -27.53
N ALA A 470 9.12 -10.90 -27.24
CA ALA A 470 9.04 -9.71 -28.07
C ALA A 470 9.41 -9.91 -29.56
N PRO A 471 8.66 -9.29 -30.50
CA PRO A 471 9.16 -8.89 -31.81
C PRO A 471 9.40 -7.36 -31.93
N HIS A 472 9.40 -6.61 -30.82
CA HIS A 472 9.55 -5.14 -30.86
C HIS A 472 10.87 -4.63 -31.47
N ALA A 473 11.90 -5.49 -31.58
CA ALA A 473 13.13 -5.13 -32.27
C ALA A 473 12.96 -5.05 -33.81
N GLU A 474 12.02 -5.80 -34.40
CA GLU A 474 11.81 -5.79 -35.85
C GLU A 474 10.93 -4.62 -36.31
N ALA A 475 9.95 -4.21 -35.50
CA ALA A 475 9.06 -3.09 -35.87
C ALA A 475 9.79 -1.74 -35.95
N VAL A 476 10.79 -1.51 -35.09
CA VAL A 476 11.62 -0.29 -35.13
C VAL A 476 12.53 -0.27 -36.36
N ALA A 477 13.06 -1.43 -36.77
CA ALA A 477 13.92 -1.56 -37.94
C ALA A 477 13.19 -1.32 -39.28
N VAL A 478 11.88 -1.60 -39.34
CA VAL A 478 11.07 -1.35 -40.54
C VAL A 478 10.76 0.14 -40.72
N VAL A 479 10.58 0.89 -39.63
CA VAL A 479 10.33 2.35 -39.69
C VAL A 479 11.61 3.13 -40.02
N GLU A 480 12.77 2.71 -39.52
CA GLU A 480 14.06 3.33 -39.89
C GLU A 480 14.45 3.06 -41.35
N LYS A 481 14.16 1.86 -41.89
CA LYS A 481 14.38 1.55 -43.32
C LYS A 481 13.46 2.27 -44.29
N GLY A 482 12.34 2.83 -43.82
CA GLY A 482 11.44 3.66 -44.64
C GLY A 482 11.82 5.14 -44.69
N ARG A 483 12.85 5.57 -43.96
CA ARG A 483 13.32 6.97 -43.89
C ARG A 483 14.72 7.20 -44.47
N SER A 484 15.41 6.16 -44.94
CA SER A 484 16.58 6.23 -45.81
C SER A 484 16.18 6.11 -47.27
#